data_AF-A0A8X7UI94-F1
#
_entry.id   AF-A0A8X7UI94-F1
#
_cell.length_a   1.000
_cell.length_b   1.000
_cell.length_c   1.000
_cell.angle_alpha   90.00
_cell.angle_beta   90.00
_cell.angle_gamma   90.00
#
_symmetry.space_group_name_H-M   'P 1'
#
loop_
_entity.id
_entity.type
_entity.pdbx_description
1 polymer ?
#
loop_
_entity_poly.entity_id
_entity_poly.type
_entity_poly.pdbx_seq_one_letter_code
_entity_poly.pdbx_strand_id
1 'polypeptide(L)'
;SSSSGSNQRGSAPRSSRRGHQARRCADAVIISTGAIAKRLSFSGSSEGADGFWNGGISACAVCDGATPIFRNQPRVVIGGEDSAMEEARYIQGVEDHAAEKGVLGGLKDLKMYGLFFAIGHEPATKFLDGQLELDEDGYVVTKLGTTNTSVVGVFATGDVQDKSYRQAITASGTVV
;
A
#
# COMPACT_ATOMS: atom_id res chain seq x y z
N SER A 1 50.96 -31.75 19.29
CA SER A 1 50.93 -31.48 17.84
C SER A 1 49.49 -31.35 17.40
N SER A 2 49.18 -30.17 16.90
CA SER A 2 47.91 -29.65 16.41
C SER A 2 47.31 -30.43 15.23
N SER A 3 45.99 -30.58 15.19
CA SER A 3 45.23 -30.81 13.95
C SER A 3 44.12 -29.78 13.82
N SER A 4 44.52 -28.61 13.31
CA SER A 4 43.68 -27.54 12.77
C SER A 4 42.96 -28.00 11.51
N GLY A 5 41.69 -27.62 11.37
CA GLY A 5 40.85 -27.99 10.24
C GLY A 5 41.17 -27.30 8.90
N SER A 6 40.47 -27.74 7.87
CA SER A 6 40.02 -26.88 6.77
C SER A 6 38.79 -27.50 6.11
N ASN A 7 37.64 -26.89 6.36
CA ASN A 7 36.37 -27.21 5.72
C ASN A 7 36.41 -26.56 4.33
N GLN A 8 36.65 -27.34 3.28
CA GLN A 8 36.68 -26.83 1.92
C GLN A 8 35.25 -26.49 1.47
N ARG A 9 34.90 -25.20 1.56
CA ARG A 9 33.72 -24.63 0.92
C ARG A 9 33.91 -24.74 -0.60
N GLY A 10 33.23 -25.69 -1.22
CA GLY A 10 33.12 -25.76 -2.67
C GLY A 10 32.48 -24.48 -3.21
N SER A 11 33.26 -23.69 -3.96
CA SER A 11 32.79 -22.53 -4.69
C SER A 11 31.82 -22.95 -5.79
N ALA A 12 30.56 -22.54 -5.69
CA ALA A 12 29.57 -22.73 -6.75
C ALA A 12 30.00 -22.02 -8.05
N PRO A 13 29.76 -22.63 -9.23
CA PRO A 13 30.21 -22.05 -10.49
C PRO A 13 29.38 -20.82 -10.88
N ARG A 14 30.06 -19.73 -11.25
CA ARG A 14 29.47 -18.56 -11.91
C ARG A 14 28.95 -19.00 -13.28
N SER A 15 27.63 -19.14 -13.43
CA SER A 15 27.02 -19.37 -14.74
C SER A 15 26.51 -18.06 -15.36
N SER A 16 26.77 -17.97 -16.66
CA SER A 16 26.56 -16.86 -17.57
C SER A 16 25.09 -16.41 -17.69
N ARG A 17 24.89 -15.10 -17.78
CA ARG A 17 23.60 -14.44 -18.08
C ARG A 17 23.05 -14.90 -19.45
N ARG A 18 21.99 -15.71 -19.43
CA ARG A 18 20.98 -15.83 -20.50
C ARG A 18 19.61 -15.84 -19.84
N GLY A 19 18.66 -15.08 -20.41
CA GLY A 19 17.30 -15.00 -19.91
C GLY A 19 16.62 -16.36 -19.92
N HIS A 20 16.52 -16.97 -18.74
CA HIS A 20 15.71 -18.15 -18.47
C HIS A 20 14.80 -17.80 -17.30
N GLN A 21 13.51 -18.14 -17.39
CA GLN A 21 12.66 -18.24 -16.21
C GLN A 21 13.31 -19.25 -15.25
N ALA A 22 14.01 -18.72 -14.25
CA ALA A 22 14.71 -19.52 -13.28
C ALA A 22 13.69 -20.01 -12.25
N ARG A 23 13.29 -21.27 -12.34
CA ARG A 23 12.56 -21.93 -11.26
C ARG A 23 13.44 -21.91 -10.02
N ARG A 24 12.97 -21.23 -8.97
CA ARG A 24 13.61 -21.19 -7.65
C ARG A 24 12.74 -21.98 -6.69
N CYS A 25 13.35 -22.82 -5.89
CA CYS A 25 12.70 -23.51 -4.78
C CYS A 25 13.16 -22.87 -3.48
N ALA A 26 12.26 -22.76 -2.51
CA ALA A 26 12.55 -22.31 -1.16
C ALA A 26 11.74 -23.16 -0.17
N ASP A 27 12.29 -23.39 1.01
CA ASP A 27 11.59 -24.13 2.08
C ASP A 27 10.53 -23.26 2.77
N ALA A 28 10.68 -21.94 2.69
CA ALA A 28 9.73 -20.96 3.20
C ALA A 28 9.66 -19.73 2.27
N VAL A 29 8.49 -19.07 2.26
CA VAL A 29 8.22 -17.88 1.44
C VAL A 29 7.53 -16.81 2.29
N ILE A 30 7.95 -15.56 2.15
CA ILE A 30 7.28 -14.40 2.74
C ILE A 30 6.68 -13.58 1.60
N ILE A 31 5.38 -13.30 1.70
CA ILE A 31 4.63 -12.45 0.77
C ILE A 31 4.55 -11.04 1.38
N SER A 32 5.23 -10.09 0.71
CA SER A 32 5.28 -8.68 1.11
C SER A 32 5.03 -7.76 -0.09
N THR A 33 4.13 -8.17 -0.98
CA THR A 33 3.86 -7.49 -2.26
C THR A 33 3.06 -6.18 -2.10
N GLY A 34 2.57 -5.90 -0.90
CA GLY A 34 1.86 -4.67 -0.54
C GLY A 34 0.48 -4.55 -1.19
N ALA A 35 -0.08 -3.35 -1.11
CA ALA A 35 -1.32 -2.94 -1.75
C ALA A 35 -1.15 -1.58 -2.42
N ILE A 36 -1.87 -1.34 -3.50
CA ILE A 36 -1.80 -0.09 -4.26
C ILE A 36 -3.07 0.72 -4.00
N ALA A 37 -2.93 1.98 -3.57
CA ALA A 37 -4.06 2.87 -3.43
C ALA A 37 -4.75 3.11 -4.78
N LYS A 38 -6.07 2.97 -4.81
CA LYS A 38 -6.85 3.21 -6.03
C LYS A 38 -6.81 4.71 -6.36
N ARG A 39 -6.64 5.03 -7.65
CA ARG A 39 -6.59 6.39 -8.18
C ARG A 39 -7.75 6.63 -9.15
N LEU A 40 -8.22 7.87 -9.25
CA LEU A 40 -9.14 8.28 -10.30
C LEU A 40 -8.37 8.98 -11.42
N SER A 41 -8.70 8.65 -12.67
CA SER A 41 -8.15 9.31 -13.85
C SER A 41 -9.05 10.49 -14.26
N PHE A 42 -8.50 11.69 -14.22
CA PHE A 42 -9.12 12.91 -14.74
C PHE A 42 -8.03 13.91 -15.13
N SER A 43 -8.41 14.99 -15.81
CA SER A 43 -7.47 16.03 -16.23
C SER A 43 -6.68 16.58 -15.04
N GLY A 44 -5.36 16.46 -15.07
CA GLY A 44 -4.47 16.91 -13.98
C GLY A 44 -4.28 15.89 -12.85
N SER A 45 -4.89 14.69 -12.88
CA SER A 45 -4.70 13.68 -11.84
C SER A 45 -3.43 12.84 -11.98
N SER A 46 -2.71 12.96 -13.10
CA SER A 46 -1.47 12.24 -13.37
C SER A 46 -0.25 12.85 -12.67
N GLU A 47 0.88 12.17 -12.80
CA GLU A 47 2.20 12.70 -12.47
C GLU A 47 2.73 13.58 -13.61
N GLY A 48 3.72 14.44 -13.33
CA GLY A 48 4.42 15.24 -14.34
C GLY A 48 3.98 16.71 -14.42
N ALA A 49 4.45 17.41 -15.46
CA ALA A 49 4.28 18.87 -15.58
C ALA A 49 2.81 19.33 -15.69
N ASP A 50 1.96 18.50 -16.28
CA ASP A 50 0.53 18.78 -16.50
C ASP A 50 -0.36 18.15 -15.42
N GLY A 51 0.24 17.57 -14.37
CA GLY A 51 -0.45 16.80 -13.34
C GLY A 51 -0.09 17.25 -11.92
N PHE A 52 -0.97 16.95 -10.97
CA PHE A 52 -0.84 17.36 -9.57
C PHE A 52 -0.56 16.18 -8.62
N TRP A 53 -0.34 14.97 -9.13
CA TRP A 53 0.06 13.84 -8.29
C TRP A 53 1.39 14.11 -7.58
N ASN A 54 1.45 13.91 -6.26
CA ASN A 54 2.55 14.33 -5.38
C ASN A 54 2.82 15.85 -5.36
N GLY A 55 1.97 16.67 -5.98
CA GLY A 55 2.07 18.13 -6.05
C GLY A 55 0.80 18.87 -5.62
N GLY A 56 -0.11 18.18 -4.93
CA GLY A 56 -1.44 18.65 -4.58
C GLY A 56 -2.46 17.53 -4.45
N ILE A 57 -2.21 16.38 -5.10
CA ILE A 57 -3.02 15.16 -5.01
C ILE A 57 -2.22 14.07 -4.30
N SER A 58 -2.84 13.42 -3.32
CA SER A 58 -2.28 12.28 -2.56
C SER A 58 -3.34 11.19 -2.36
N ALA A 59 -2.92 10.00 -1.94
CA ALA A 59 -3.79 8.91 -1.49
C ALA A 59 -3.51 8.45 -0.04
N CYS A 60 -2.67 9.17 0.71
CA CYS A 60 -2.45 8.93 2.13
C CYS A 60 -2.53 10.27 2.89
N ALA A 61 -3.69 10.57 3.47
CA ALA A 61 -3.87 11.84 4.17
C ALA A 61 -3.11 11.85 5.51
N VAL A 62 -2.95 10.68 6.15
CA VAL A 62 -2.06 10.51 7.31
C VAL A 62 -0.60 10.87 7.01
N CYS A 63 -0.10 10.46 5.85
CA CYS A 63 1.30 10.66 5.46
C CYS A 63 1.57 12.12 5.06
N ASP A 64 0.70 12.68 4.20
CA ASP A 64 0.97 13.94 3.52
C ASP A 64 0.18 15.12 4.08
N GLY A 65 -0.90 14.89 4.84
CA GLY A 65 -1.85 15.91 5.28
C GLY A 65 -1.27 16.98 6.21
N ALA A 66 -0.13 16.71 6.84
CA ALA A 66 0.61 17.65 7.70
C ALA A 66 1.70 18.46 6.96
N THR A 67 1.92 18.21 5.66
CA THR A 67 2.93 18.92 4.88
C THR A 67 2.60 20.42 4.74
N PRO A 68 3.61 21.31 4.64
CA PRO A 68 3.38 22.76 4.65
C PRO A 68 2.45 23.28 3.54
N ILE A 69 2.40 22.59 2.40
CA ILE A 69 1.56 22.96 1.24
C ILE A 69 0.05 22.91 1.56
N PHE A 70 -0.37 22.04 2.50
CA PHE A 70 -1.78 21.87 2.87
C PHE A 70 -2.18 22.60 4.16
N ARG A 71 -1.24 23.29 4.83
CA ARG A 71 -1.52 23.98 6.09
C ARG A 71 -2.36 25.24 5.85
N ASN A 72 -3.48 25.37 6.58
CA ASN A 72 -4.43 26.49 6.47
C ASN A 72 -4.97 26.70 5.03
N GLN A 73 -4.99 25.65 4.21
CA GLN A 73 -5.55 25.69 2.87
C GLN A 73 -6.79 24.79 2.76
N PRO A 74 -7.78 25.15 1.93
CA PRO A 74 -8.90 24.27 1.60
C PRO A 74 -8.41 22.94 1.01
N ARG A 75 -8.95 21.84 1.55
CA ARG A 75 -8.58 20.47 1.20
C ARG A 75 -9.82 19.60 1.02
N VAL A 76 -9.73 18.61 0.14
CA VAL A 76 -10.85 17.75 -0.25
C VAL A 76 -10.44 16.29 -0.12
N VAL A 77 -11.34 15.46 0.42
CA VAL A 77 -11.20 14.00 0.40
C VAL A 77 -12.25 13.45 -0.56
N ILE A 78 -11.84 12.59 -1.48
CA ILE A 78 -12.75 11.80 -2.32
C ILE A 78 -12.79 10.38 -1.76
N GLY A 79 -13.95 9.96 -1.28
CA GLY A 79 -14.22 8.59 -0.85
C GLY A 79 -15.63 8.46 -0.29
N GLY A 80 -16.16 7.25 -0.25
CA GLY A 80 -17.56 6.97 0.14
C GLY A 80 -17.71 6.08 1.36
N GLU A 81 -16.61 5.61 1.95
CA GLU A 81 -16.60 4.63 3.03
C GLU A 81 -15.99 5.21 4.31
N ASP A 82 -15.89 4.39 5.35
CA ASP A 82 -15.34 4.80 6.65
C ASP A 82 -13.92 5.36 6.55
N SER A 83 -13.09 4.82 5.64
CA SER A 83 -11.76 5.37 5.35
C SER A 83 -11.82 6.84 4.92
N ALA A 84 -12.82 7.25 4.15
CA ALA A 84 -12.95 8.64 3.72
C ALA A 84 -13.27 9.57 4.89
N MET A 85 -14.12 9.12 5.80
CA MET A 85 -14.48 9.86 7.02
C MET A 85 -13.31 9.96 8.00
N GLU A 86 -12.52 8.89 8.14
CA GLU A 86 -11.33 8.85 9.00
C GLU A 86 -10.23 9.78 8.46
N GLU A 87 -9.91 9.67 7.17
CA GLU A 87 -8.91 10.53 6.50
C GLU A 87 -9.36 12.00 6.53
N ALA A 88 -10.65 12.28 6.31
CA ALA A 88 -11.20 13.62 6.42
C ALA A 88 -11.02 14.19 7.84
N ARG A 89 -11.35 13.42 8.88
CA ARG A 89 -11.14 13.85 10.28
C ARG A 89 -9.67 14.09 10.60
N TYR A 90 -8.78 13.25 10.08
CA TYR A 90 -7.34 13.40 10.33
C TYR A 90 -6.80 14.73 9.79
N ILE A 91 -7.21 15.12 8.58
CA ILE A 91 -6.75 16.36 7.95
C ILE A 91 -7.57 17.60 8.37
N GLN A 92 -8.69 17.41 9.08
CA GLN A 92 -9.53 18.47 9.62
C GLN A 92 -8.92 19.07 10.89
N GLY A 93 -8.08 20.08 10.72
CA GLY A 93 -8.00 21.17 11.70
C GLY A 93 -9.24 22.04 11.54
N VAL A 94 -10.09 22.08 12.58
CA VAL A 94 -11.35 22.83 12.73
C VAL A 94 -11.45 24.11 11.88
N GLU A 95 -12.26 24.09 10.82
CA GLU A 95 -13.23 25.11 10.38
C GLU A 95 -13.78 24.79 8.96
N ASP A 96 -15.08 25.01 8.76
CA ASP A 96 -15.94 24.72 7.60
C ASP A 96 -15.94 23.28 7.05
N HIS A 97 -16.97 22.53 7.43
CA HIS A 97 -17.25 21.18 6.93
C HIS A 97 -18.47 21.19 6.03
N ALA A 98 -18.28 20.95 4.74
CA ALA A 98 -19.34 20.51 3.84
C ALA A 98 -19.08 19.05 3.47
N ALA A 99 -19.70 18.13 4.20
CA ALA A 99 -19.87 16.76 3.72
C ALA A 99 -21.02 16.79 2.71
N GLU A 100 -20.73 17.11 1.45
CA GLU A 100 -21.75 17.13 0.41
C GLU A 100 -22.00 15.71 -0.09
N LYS A 101 -23.03 15.05 0.45
CA LYS A 101 -23.60 13.83 -0.15
C LYS A 101 -24.49 14.25 -1.32
N GLY A 102 -23.88 14.49 -2.47
CA GLY A 102 -24.57 14.99 -3.66
C GLY A 102 -24.55 13.99 -4.81
N VAL A 103 -25.70 13.77 -5.44
CA VAL A 103 -25.72 13.49 -6.89
C VAL A 103 -25.40 14.83 -7.54
N LEU A 104 -24.20 15.01 -8.09
CA LEU A 104 -23.79 16.27 -8.71
C LEU A 104 -24.67 16.55 -9.93
N GLY A 105 -25.75 17.30 -9.72
CA GLY A 105 -26.65 17.82 -10.76
C GLY A 105 -26.10 19.09 -11.43
N GLY A 106 -24.78 19.19 -11.61
CA GLY A 106 -24.10 20.35 -12.20
C GLY A 106 -22.60 20.39 -11.91
N LEU A 107 -21.85 21.09 -12.76
CA LEU A 107 -20.42 21.38 -12.55
C LEU A 107 -20.28 22.60 -11.63
N LYS A 108 -19.40 22.50 -10.63
CA LYS A 108 -19.07 23.59 -9.71
C LYS A 108 -17.56 23.66 -9.54
N ASP A 109 -17.01 24.87 -9.68
CA ASP A 109 -15.60 25.10 -9.39
C ASP A 109 -15.38 25.15 -7.88
N LEU A 110 -14.44 24.35 -7.40
CA LEU A 110 -14.05 24.28 -6.00
C LEU A 110 -12.57 24.66 -5.87
N LYS A 111 -12.30 25.74 -5.14
CA LYS A 111 -10.92 26.14 -4.83
C LYS A 111 -10.35 25.20 -3.77
N MET A 112 -9.33 24.44 -4.12
CA MET A 112 -8.62 23.53 -3.22
C MET A 112 -7.12 23.54 -3.50
N TYR A 113 -6.34 23.18 -2.48
CA TYR A 113 -4.89 23.04 -2.56
C TYR A 113 -4.44 21.60 -2.30
N GLY A 114 -5.30 20.80 -1.65
CA GLY A 114 -5.07 19.39 -1.39
C GLY A 114 -6.25 18.55 -1.79
N LEU A 115 -6.00 17.46 -2.53
CA LEU A 115 -6.98 16.45 -2.87
C LEU A 115 -6.46 15.08 -2.42
N PHE A 116 -7.24 14.37 -1.61
CA PHE A 116 -6.88 13.07 -1.04
C PHE A 116 -7.84 11.99 -1.51
N PHE A 117 -7.33 10.93 -2.14
CA PHE A 117 -8.13 9.76 -2.48
C PHE A 117 -8.22 8.81 -1.29
N ALA A 118 -9.44 8.51 -0.87
CA ALA A 118 -9.79 7.53 0.15
C ALA A 118 -10.83 6.54 -0.40
N ILE A 119 -10.54 5.98 -1.59
CA ILE A 119 -11.41 5.06 -2.33
C ILE A 119 -10.95 3.59 -2.24
N GLY A 120 -10.15 3.27 -1.23
CA GLY A 120 -9.64 1.92 -0.98
C GLY A 120 -8.33 1.58 -1.71
N HIS A 121 -7.86 0.36 -1.48
CA HIS A 121 -6.60 -0.16 -2.01
C HIS A 121 -6.84 -1.51 -2.69
N GLU A 122 -5.96 -1.88 -3.61
CA GLU A 122 -5.94 -3.18 -4.28
C GLU A 122 -4.69 -3.96 -3.85
N PRO A 123 -4.83 -5.05 -3.06
CA PRO A 123 -3.69 -5.87 -2.65
C PRO A 123 -3.08 -6.59 -3.87
N ALA A 124 -1.75 -6.68 -3.91
CA ALA A 124 -1.02 -7.29 -5.02
C ALA A 124 -1.00 -8.82 -4.90
N THR A 125 -2.17 -9.46 -4.90
CA THR A 125 -2.36 -10.89 -4.62
C THR A 125 -2.77 -11.71 -5.85
N LYS A 126 -3.05 -11.07 -6.99
CA LYS A 126 -3.49 -11.77 -8.23
C LYS A 126 -2.53 -12.87 -8.69
N PHE A 127 -1.24 -12.74 -8.42
CA PHE A 127 -0.23 -13.74 -8.80
C PHE A 127 -0.31 -15.04 -7.97
N LEU A 128 -1.03 -15.02 -6.84
CA LEU A 128 -1.20 -16.18 -5.97
C LEU A 128 -2.17 -17.21 -6.59
N ASP A 129 -3.07 -16.79 -7.48
CA ASP A 129 -3.94 -17.68 -8.25
C ASP A 129 -4.68 -18.73 -7.38
N GLY A 130 -5.22 -18.29 -6.25
CA GLY A 130 -5.97 -19.14 -5.30
C GLY A 130 -5.11 -20.05 -4.40
N GLN A 131 -3.78 -19.95 -4.45
CA GLN A 131 -2.88 -20.77 -3.61
C GLN A 131 -2.94 -20.40 -2.13
N LEU A 132 -3.38 -19.19 -1.80
CA LEU A 132 -3.61 -18.73 -0.43
C LEU A 132 -5.07 -18.29 -0.27
N GLU A 133 -5.62 -18.52 0.91
CA GLU A 133 -6.86 -17.92 1.36
C GLU A 133 -6.77 -16.38 1.38
N LEU A 134 -7.72 -15.74 0.72
CA LEU A 134 -7.88 -14.29 0.68
C LEU A 134 -9.23 -13.92 1.30
N ASP A 135 -9.33 -12.73 1.88
CA ASP A 135 -10.61 -12.17 2.32
C ASP A 135 -11.45 -11.67 1.12
N GLU A 136 -12.65 -11.18 1.41
CA GLU A 136 -13.58 -10.66 0.38
C GLU A 136 -13.01 -9.47 -0.41
N ASP A 137 -12.05 -8.74 0.17
CA ASP A 137 -11.37 -7.60 -0.42
C ASP A 137 -10.06 -7.99 -1.15
N GLY A 138 -9.67 -9.26 -1.09
CA GLY A 138 -8.50 -9.84 -1.75
C GLY A 138 -7.19 -9.77 -0.96
N TYR A 139 -7.23 -9.41 0.32
CA TYR A 139 -6.06 -9.41 1.22
C TYR A 139 -5.76 -10.82 1.70
N VAL A 140 -4.48 -11.13 1.94
CA VAL A 140 -4.08 -12.45 2.44
C VAL A 140 -4.58 -12.62 3.88
N VAL A 141 -5.32 -13.69 4.13
CA VAL A 141 -5.78 -14.04 5.47
C VAL A 141 -4.62 -14.59 6.28
N THR A 142 -4.36 -13.99 7.44
CA THR A 142 -3.38 -14.45 8.42
C THR A 142 -4.04 -14.83 9.73
N LYS A 143 -3.43 -15.76 10.48
CA LYS A 143 -3.87 -16.07 11.83
C LYS A 143 -3.65 -14.84 12.73
N LEU A 144 -4.69 -14.42 13.45
CA LEU A 144 -4.71 -13.23 14.28
C LEU A 144 -3.45 -13.10 15.16
N GLY A 145 -2.76 -11.97 15.06
CA GLY A 145 -1.53 -11.69 15.82
C GLY A 145 -0.27 -12.38 15.30
N THR A 146 -0.31 -13.02 14.12
CA THR A 146 0.84 -13.69 13.50
C THR A 146 0.89 -13.41 11.99
N THR A 147 1.95 -13.84 11.32
CA THR A 147 2.12 -13.77 9.85
C THR A 147 1.72 -15.05 9.12
N ASN A 148 1.26 -16.07 9.85
CA ASN A 148 0.96 -17.38 9.29
C ASN A 148 -0.25 -17.32 8.36
N THR A 149 -0.07 -17.76 7.11
CA THR A 149 -1.16 -17.89 6.14
C THR A 149 -1.87 -19.25 6.26
N SER A 150 -2.77 -19.53 5.32
CA SER A 150 -3.43 -20.84 5.14
C SER A 150 -2.46 -21.96 4.76
N VAL A 151 -1.27 -21.64 4.23
CA VAL A 151 -0.26 -22.63 3.82
C VAL A 151 0.95 -22.58 4.75
N VAL A 152 1.32 -23.74 5.29
CA VAL A 152 2.50 -23.89 6.16
C VAL A 152 3.78 -23.56 5.39
N GLY A 153 4.65 -22.76 6.00
CA GLY A 153 5.87 -22.27 5.35
C GLY A 153 5.67 -21.04 4.47
N VAL A 154 4.43 -20.56 4.33
CA VAL A 154 4.11 -19.30 3.65
C VAL A 154 3.58 -18.28 4.67
N PHE A 155 4.24 -17.12 4.69
CA PHE A 155 3.94 -16.02 5.60
C PHE A 155 3.54 -14.79 4.81
N ALA A 156 2.74 -13.90 5.38
CA ALA A 156 2.37 -12.62 4.78
C ALA A 156 2.67 -11.46 5.73
N THR A 157 3.14 -10.33 5.19
CA THR A 157 3.54 -9.15 5.97
C THR A 157 3.28 -7.85 5.19
N GLY A 158 3.03 -6.76 5.92
CA GLY A 158 2.69 -5.46 5.34
C GLY A 158 1.30 -5.39 4.74
N ASP A 159 1.07 -4.40 3.88
CA ASP A 159 -0.25 -4.04 3.36
C ASP A 159 -0.95 -5.19 2.61
N VAL A 160 -0.25 -6.23 2.19
CA VAL A 160 -0.87 -7.39 1.55
C VAL A 160 -1.80 -8.19 2.51
N GLN A 161 -1.64 -8.00 3.82
CA GLN A 161 -2.46 -8.59 4.88
C GLN A 161 -3.00 -7.57 5.90
N ASP A 162 -2.58 -6.30 5.82
CA ASP A 162 -3.03 -5.21 6.70
C ASP A 162 -3.86 -4.19 5.92
N LYS A 163 -5.18 -4.25 6.09
CA LYS A 163 -6.11 -3.27 5.51
C LYS A 163 -6.41 -2.08 6.43
N SER A 164 -5.95 -2.12 7.67
CA SER A 164 -6.30 -1.14 8.71
C SER A 164 -5.28 -0.02 8.84
N TYR A 165 -3.98 -0.34 8.95
CA TYR A 165 -2.98 0.67 9.30
C TYR A 165 -2.21 1.17 8.07
N ARG A 166 -1.80 0.29 7.15
CA ARG A 166 -1.14 0.65 5.87
C ARG A 166 -0.04 1.70 6.03
N GLN A 167 0.74 1.62 7.10
CA GLN A 167 1.86 2.51 7.37
C GLN A 167 3.18 1.77 7.16
N ALA A 168 4.19 2.47 6.67
CA ALA A 168 5.53 1.89 6.50
C ALA A 168 6.07 1.28 7.81
N ILE A 169 5.73 1.86 8.97
CA ILE A 169 6.15 1.35 10.27
C ILE A 169 5.42 0.05 10.67
N THR A 170 4.12 -0.08 10.40
CA THR A 170 3.37 -1.31 10.70
C THR A 170 3.75 -2.42 9.73
N ALA A 171 3.98 -2.07 8.47
CA ALA A 171 4.49 -3.01 7.47
C ALA A 171 5.88 -3.54 7.83
N SER A 172 6.76 -2.69 8.35
CA SER A 172 8.10 -3.11 8.78
C SER A 172 8.10 -3.85 10.13
N GLY A 173 7.14 -3.54 11.01
CA GLY A 173 7.02 -4.13 12.35
C GLY A 173 6.30 -5.48 12.38
N THR A 174 5.76 -5.94 11.26
CA THR A 174 5.11 -7.25 11.15
C THR A 174 6.18 -8.34 11.14
N VAL A 175 6.47 -8.88 12.32
CA VAL A 175 7.51 -9.88 12.57
C VAL A 175 6.99 -11.30 12.29
N VAL A 176 7.85 -12.10 11.64
CA VAL A 176 7.69 -13.55 11.44
C VAL A 176 8.14 -14.35 12.66
#